data_AF-R8ZYN6-F1
#
_entry.id   AF-R8ZYN6-F1
#
_cell.length_a   1.000
_cell.length_b   1.000
_cell.length_c   1.000
_cell.angle_alpha   90.00
_cell.angle_beta   90.00
_cell.angle_gamma   90.00
#
_symmetry.space_group_name_H-M   'P 1'
#
loop_
_entity.id
_entity.type
_entity.pdbx_description
1 polymer ?
#
loop_
_entity_poly.entity_id
_entity_poly.type
_entity_poly.pdbx_seq_one_letter_code
_entity_poly.pdbx_strand_id
1 'polypeptide(L)'
;MLVWVAFVDFSVAKLLGFIRFVGLRRLLLLISLGNSLGILFFFKYGHFIAENWAYISGFAVANSSFWSDWLLPVGISFYTFQSISYVVDVYQRELNPERNFLSYLLFLSFFPQLVAGPIVTAKSFLPQIRRPLPFLKTPVFFAIFLILLGLFKKMVLADHLAETSDFVFGRPADISTKALWIGMFSYSLQIYCDFSGYTDIAQGSALLFGFRLPENFRMPYFSDGFSEFWTRWHISLSQWLKKYIYISLGGNRIGPIFTYRNLFLVMAIGGLWHGASWNFVFWGCCHGILLILERMARGSKLWSFPWLRPFRILGTFFTVSLLWIFFRSVDFESSLCYLQGLFVKNDGFSLPYTMEMNFLYCVFVIFIGHILGIFYFSDNKQLLGRFEKWQNSLGKTAFLGVLASILMIMIVLFSADSKPFVYFVF
;
A
#
# COMPACT_ATOMS: atom_id res chain seq x y z
N MET A 1 2.52 18.72 -14.13
CA MET A 1 2.00 18.78 -12.73
C MET A 1 3.08 18.51 -11.68
N LEU A 2 3.81 17.40 -11.70
CA LEU A 2 4.86 17.12 -10.70
C LEU A 2 5.87 18.27 -10.53
N VAL A 3 6.43 18.78 -11.63
CA VAL A 3 7.40 19.90 -11.59
C VAL A 3 6.79 21.17 -10.98
N TRP A 4 5.50 21.43 -11.23
CA TRP A 4 4.79 22.57 -10.66
C TRP A 4 4.64 22.43 -9.14
N VAL A 5 4.14 21.28 -8.67
CA VAL A 5 4.04 20.97 -7.24
C VAL A 5 5.41 21.08 -6.58
N ALA A 6 6.44 20.51 -7.21
CA ALA A 6 7.81 20.58 -6.74
C ALA A 6 8.30 22.04 -6.61
N PHE A 7 8.06 22.87 -7.63
CA PHE A 7 8.50 24.26 -7.62
C PHE A 7 7.83 25.08 -6.51
N VAL A 8 6.50 24.95 -6.37
CA VAL A 8 5.73 25.66 -5.34
C VAL A 8 6.18 25.23 -3.95
N ASP A 9 6.21 23.92 -3.66
CA ASP A 9 6.51 23.42 -2.33
C ASP A 9 7.98 23.62 -1.94
N PHE A 10 8.90 23.55 -2.90
CA PHE A 10 10.31 23.91 -2.68
C PHE A 10 10.47 25.38 -2.31
N SER A 11 9.80 26.28 -3.03
CA SER A 11 9.87 27.72 -2.80
C SER A 11 9.25 28.09 -1.45
N VAL A 12 8.08 27.53 -1.14
CA VAL A 12 7.41 27.69 0.16
C VAL A 12 8.28 27.17 1.30
N ALA A 13 8.88 25.97 1.15
CA ALA A 13 9.76 25.41 2.16
C ALA A 13 10.99 26.30 2.42
N LYS A 14 11.59 26.89 1.38
CA LYS A 14 12.69 27.86 1.55
C LYS A 14 12.24 29.09 2.35
N LEU A 15 11.10 29.68 2.01
CA LEU A 15 10.53 30.81 2.75
C LEU A 15 10.23 30.46 4.21
N LEU A 16 9.67 29.26 4.45
CA LEU A 16 9.48 28.71 5.80
C LEU A 16 10.81 28.56 6.56
N GLY A 17 11.94 28.35 5.89
CA GLY A 17 13.26 28.33 6.53
C GLY A 17 13.66 29.67 7.15
N PHE A 18 13.33 30.78 6.48
CA PHE A 18 13.75 32.13 6.88
C PHE A 18 12.77 32.81 7.84
N ILE A 19 11.47 32.59 7.65
CA ILE A 19 10.43 33.31 8.38
C ILE A 19 10.27 32.74 9.81
N ARG A 20 10.36 33.61 10.81
CA ARG A 20 10.14 33.27 12.22
C ARG A 20 8.71 33.51 12.71
N PHE A 21 7.99 34.44 12.09
CA PHE A 21 6.63 34.81 12.49
C PHE A 21 5.63 33.67 12.26
N VAL A 22 4.94 33.23 13.32
CA VAL A 22 4.11 32.02 13.31
C VAL A 22 2.91 32.14 12.36
N GLY A 23 2.25 33.30 12.30
CA GLY A 23 1.09 33.51 11.43
C GLY A 23 1.43 33.36 9.95
N LEU A 24 2.53 33.97 9.51
CA LEU A 24 2.97 33.89 8.12
C LEU A 24 3.45 32.47 7.75
N ARG A 25 4.12 31.77 8.67
CA ARG A 25 4.48 30.35 8.46
C ARG A 25 3.23 29.47 8.29
N ARG A 26 2.18 29.71 9.08
CA ARG A 26 0.91 28.98 8.95
C ARG A 26 0.25 29.26 7.59
N LEU A 27 0.21 30.52 7.17
CA LEU A 27 -0.31 30.89 5.85
C LEU A 27 0.46 30.20 4.73
N LEU A 28 1.79 30.22 4.76
CA LEU A 28 2.64 29.54 3.79
C LEU A 28 2.39 28.03 3.74
N LEU A 29 2.27 27.38 4.89
CA LEU A 29 1.89 25.97 4.96
C LEU A 29 0.52 25.75 4.30
N LEU A 30 -0.49 26.56 4.63
CA LEU A 30 -1.83 26.44 4.04
C LEU A 30 -1.83 26.64 2.52
N ILE A 31 -1.01 27.56 2.00
CA ILE A 31 -0.85 27.77 0.55
C ILE A 31 -0.29 26.50 -0.11
N SER A 32 0.78 25.92 0.44
CA SER A 32 1.36 24.68 -0.08
C SER A 32 0.40 23.50 0.00
N LEU A 33 -0.27 23.31 1.14
CA LEU A 33 -1.29 22.27 1.31
C LEU A 33 -2.46 22.47 0.34
N GLY A 34 -2.93 23.71 0.15
CA GLY A 34 -3.99 24.05 -0.78
C GLY A 34 -3.61 23.76 -2.24
N ASN A 35 -2.37 24.04 -2.64
CA ASN A 35 -1.87 23.72 -3.98
C ASN A 35 -1.81 22.19 -4.19
N SER A 36 -1.15 21.46 -3.29
CA SER A 36 -0.92 20.03 -3.44
C SER A 36 -2.21 19.20 -3.30
N LEU A 37 -3.05 19.53 -2.32
CA LEU A 37 -4.36 18.89 -2.17
C LEU A 37 -5.36 19.35 -3.22
N GLY A 38 -5.35 20.61 -3.65
CA GLY A 38 -6.25 21.11 -4.69
C GLY A 38 -6.07 20.38 -6.02
N ILE A 39 -4.81 20.18 -6.43
CA ILE A 39 -4.47 19.39 -7.63
C ILE A 39 -4.93 17.93 -7.46
N LEU A 40 -4.68 17.32 -6.30
CA LEU A 40 -5.13 15.96 -6.02
C LEU A 40 -6.68 15.86 -6.03
N PHE A 41 -7.37 16.81 -5.39
CA PHE A 41 -8.84 16.85 -5.34
C PHE A 41 -9.46 16.97 -6.72
N PHE A 42 -8.96 17.89 -7.54
CA PHE A 42 -9.46 18.08 -8.90
C PHE A 42 -9.32 16.80 -9.73
N PHE A 43 -8.11 16.25 -9.85
CA PHE A 43 -7.86 15.12 -10.75
C PHE A 43 -8.38 13.79 -10.22
N LYS A 44 -8.34 13.53 -8.91
CA LYS A 44 -8.71 12.23 -8.34
C LYS A 44 -10.15 12.16 -7.87
N TYR A 45 -10.70 13.24 -7.33
CA TYR A 45 -12.01 13.23 -6.65
C TYR A 45 -13.07 14.09 -7.33
N GLY A 46 -12.71 14.87 -8.34
CA GLY A 46 -13.62 15.82 -8.99
C GLY A 46 -14.85 15.14 -9.58
N HIS A 47 -14.68 14.03 -10.31
CA HIS A 47 -15.79 13.24 -10.85
C HIS A 47 -16.73 12.73 -9.75
N PHE A 48 -16.18 12.06 -8.74
CA PHE A 48 -16.95 11.52 -7.61
C PHE A 48 -17.74 12.63 -6.88
N ILE A 49 -17.14 13.79 -6.63
CA ILE A 49 -17.82 14.93 -6.00
C ILE A 49 -18.95 15.45 -6.90
N ALA A 50 -18.72 15.58 -8.21
CA ALA A 50 -19.72 16.04 -9.16
C ALA A 50 -20.92 15.08 -9.26
N GLU A 51 -20.68 13.77 -9.31
CA GLU A 51 -21.74 12.76 -9.31
C GLU A 51 -22.59 12.81 -8.04
N ASN A 52 -21.97 12.86 -6.86
CA ASN A 52 -22.70 12.94 -5.60
C ASN A 52 -23.46 14.27 -5.47
N TRP A 53 -22.88 15.38 -5.93
CA TRP A 53 -23.56 16.68 -5.92
C TRP A 53 -24.79 16.67 -6.83
N ALA A 54 -24.67 16.13 -8.04
CA ALA A 54 -25.78 15.98 -8.97
C ALA A 54 -26.91 15.11 -8.36
N TYR A 55 -26.54 13.97 -7.77
CA TYR A 55 -27.50 13.08 -7.10
C TYR A 55 -28.27 13.79 -5.96
N ILE A 56 -27.58 14.56 -5.12
CA ILE A 56 -28.20 15.25 -3.97
C ILE A 56 -29.02 16.47 -4.42
N SER A 57 -28.52 17.23 -5.38
CA SER A 57 -29.14 18.48 -5.81
C SER A 57 -30.27 18.27 -6.83
N GLY A 58 -30.38 17.08 -7.40
CA GLY A 58 -31.33 16.76 -8.47
C GLY A 58 -30.97 17.40 -9.82
N PHE A 59 -29.84 18.11 -9.90
CA PHE A 59 -29.32 18.64 -11.17
C PHE A 59 -28.59 17.54 -11.92
N ALA A 60 -28.70 17.52 -13.25
CA ALA A 60 -27.89 16.62 -14.07
C ALA A 60 -26.39 16.93 -13.86
N VAL A 61 -25.54 15.90 -13.83
CA VAL A 61 -24.08 16.08 -13.87
C VAL A 61 -23.76 16.87 -15.13
N ALA A 62 -23.24 18.08 -14.98
CA ALA A 62 -22.80 18.87 -16.12
C ALA A 62 -21.72 18.08 -16.88
N ASN A 63 -22.06 17.64 -18.09
CA ASN A 63 -21.20 16.96 -19.06
C ASN A 63 -20.26 15.89 -18.45
N SER A 64 -20.70 14.64 -18.39
CA SER A 64 -19.85 13.49 -17.99
C SER A 64 -18.54 13.41 -18.79
N SER A 65 -18.54 13.93 -20.03
CA SER A 65 -17.36 14.01 -20.88
C SER A 65 -16.24 14.88 -20.29
N PHE A 66 -16.57 15.93 -19.51
CA PHE A 66 -15.56 16.83 -18.95
C PHE A 66 -14.53 16.08 -18.12
N TRP A 67 -14.98 15.15 -17.27
CA TRP A 67 -14.09 14.42 -16.38
C TRP A 67 -13.33 13.29 -17.09
N SER A 68 -13.94 12.65 -18.09
CA SER A 68 -13.27 11.60 -18.88
C SER A 68 -12.15 12.14 -19.77
N ASP A 69 -12.17 13.43 -20.13
CA ASP A 69 -11.16 14.05 -20.99
C ASP A 69 -9.83 14.33 -20.25
N TRP A 70 -9.83 14.33 -18.92
CA TRP A 70 -8.63 14.59 -18.13
C TRP A 70 -7.91 13.29 -17.77
N LEU A 71 -6.68 13.15 -18.28
CA LEU A 71 -5.79 12.05 -17.88
C LEU A 71 -5.27 12.26 -16.45
N LEU A 72 -5.52 11.29 -15.56
CA LEU A 72 -4.97 11.30 -14.19
C LEU A 72 -3.42 11.25 -14.25
N PRO A 73 -2.70 12.23 -13.67
CA PRO A 73 -1.25 12.21 -13.70
C PRO A 73 -0.67 11.04 -12.91
N VAL A 74 0.19 10.25 -13.55
CA VAL A 74 0.84 9.09 -12.94
C VAL A 74 1.59 9.50 -11.67
N GLY A 75 1.37 8.76 -10.58
CA GLY A 75 2.04 8.99 -9.30
C GLY A 75 1.51 10.18 -8.48
N ILE A 76 0.44 10.87 -8.92
CA ILE A 76 -0.13 12.03 -8.21
C ILE A 76 -0.43 11.79 -6.75
N SER A 77 -0.93 10.60 -6.41
CA SER A 77 -1.24 10.24 -5.03
C SER A 77 0.03 10.15 -4.17
N PHE A 78 1.12 9.61 -4.73
CA PHE A 78 2.37 9.35 -4.01
C PHE A 78 3.23 10.60 -3.89
N TYR A 79 3.48 11.33 -4.98
CA TYR A 79 4.31 12.54 -4.92
C TYR A 79 3.62 13.64 -4.10
N THR A 80 2.28 13.69 -4.08
CA THR A 80 1.54 14.63 -3.23
C THR A 80 1.81 14.35 -1.74
N PHE A 81 1.80 13.09 -1.33
CA PHE A 81 2.11 12.70 0.05
C PHE A 81 3.56 13.00 0.43
N GLN A 82 4.50 12.75 -0.49
CA GLN A 82 5.90 13.10 -0.29
C GLN A 82 6.09 14.62 -0.16
N SER A 83 5.44 15.41 -1.02
CA SER A 83 5.52 16.87 -1.02
C SER A 83 4.95 17.47 0.27
N ILE A 84 3.74 17.03 0.67
CA ILE A 84 3.11 17.43 1.94
C ILE A 84 4.01 17.07 3.12
N SER A 85 4.56 15.85 3.15
CA SER A 85 5.42 15.41 4.25
C SER A 85 6.65 16.30 4.43
N TYR A 86 7.27 16.71 3.31
CA TYR A 86 8.42 17.58 3.30
C TYR A 86 8.09 18.97 3.86
N VAL A 87 7.03 19.60 3.36
CA VAL A 87 6.65 20.96 3.79
C VAL A 87 6.21 20.96 5.26
N VAL A 88 5.47 19.94 5.71
CA VAL A 88 5.08 19.79 7.11
C VAL A 88 6.30 19.61 8.01
N ASP A 89 7.26 18.74 7.63
CA ASP A 89 8.49 18.54 8.42
C ASP A 89 9.32 19.84 8.52
N VAL A 90 9.39 20.63 7.45
CA VAL A 90 10.06 21.95 7.44
C VAL A 90 9.30 22.96 8.30
N TYR A 91 7.97 22.99 8.22
CA TYR A 91 7.13 23.85 9.04
C TYR A 91 7.31 23.55 10.54
N GLN A 92 7.35 22.26 10.90
CA GLN A 92 7.57 21.77 12.27
C GLN A 92 9.03 21.86 12.73
N ARG A 93 9.95 22.30 11.86
CA ARG A 93 11.41 22.37 12.11
C ARG A 93 12.05 21.00 12.41
N GLU A 94 11.44 19.92 11.93
CA GLU A 94 12.05 18.58 11.98
C GLU A 94 13.07 18.35 10.86
N LEU A 95 13.01 19.19 9.82
CA LEU A 95 13.87 19.14 8.64
C LEU A 95 14.23 20.56 8.21
N ASN A 96 15.49 20.78 7.83
CA ASN A 96 15.89 22.03 7.19
C ASN A 96 15.46 22.03 5.71
N PRO A 97 15.02 23.17 5.15
CA PRO A 97 14.67 23.23 3.73
C PRO A 97 15.84 22.78 2.85
N GLU A 98 15.52 22.00 1.83
CA GLU A 98 16.49 21.58 0.81
C GLU A 98 16.98 22.81 0.03
N ARG A 99 18.29 22.85 -0.22
CA ARG A 99 18.92 23.99 -0.90
C ARG A 99 18.92 23.82 -2.41
N ASN A 100 19.04 22.57 -2.87
CA ASN A 100 19.14 22.20 -4.28
C ASN A 100 17.78 21.72 -4.82
N PHE A 101 17.25 22.44 -5.81
CA PHE A 101 15.97 22.11 -6.44
C PHE A 101 16.00 20.75 -7.16
N LEU A 102 17.11 20.40 -7.81
CA LEU A 102 17.26 19.11 -8.51
C LEU A 102 17.27 17.94 -7.53
N SER A 103 17.87 18.09 -6.34
CA SER A 103 17.82 17.06 -5.30
C SER A 103 16.39 16.85 -4.78
N TYR A 104 15.63 17.93 -4.64
CA TYR A 104 14.22 17.85 -4.27
C TYR A 104 13.34 17.25 -5.37
N LEU A 105 13.60 17.63 -6.63
CA LEU A 105 12.92 17.05 -7.78
C LEU A 105 13.20 15.55 -7.89
N LEU A 106 14.47 15.13 -7.73
CA LEU A 106 14.84 13.71 -7.71
C LEU A 106 14.14 12.95 -6.57
N PHE A 107 13.98 13.57 -5.39
CA PHE A 107 13.22 12.96 -4.29
C PHE A 107 11.77 12.66 -4.70
N LEU A 108 11.09 13.60 -5.36
CA LEU A 108 9.71 13.41 -5.82
C LEU A 108 9.60 12.52 -7.06
N SER A 109 10.60 12.51 -7.94
CA SER A 109 10.56 11.81 -9.22
C SER A 109 11.39 10.52 -9.25
N PHE A 110 11.79 9.98 -8.10
CA PHE A 110 12.61 8.76 -8.04
C PHE A 110 11.83 7.57 -8.59
N PHE A 111 12.15 7.17 -9.83
CA PHE A 111 11.35 6.24 -10.61
C PHE A 111 11.08 4.87 -9.94
N PRO A 112 12.01 4.25 -9.15
CA PRO A 112 11.74 2.94 -8.57
C PRO A 112 10.50 2.92 -7.67
N GLN A 113 10.15 4.07 -7.07
CA GLN A 113 9.00 4.18 -6.18
C GLN A 113 7.84 5.02 -6.71
N LEU A 114 8.01 5.71 -7.84
CA LEU A 114 7.16 6.84 -8.23
C LEU A 114 5.67 6.49 -8.36
N VAL A 115 5.37 5.31 -8.92
CA VAL A 115 3.99 4.96 -9.26
C VAL A 115 3.26 4.29 -8.09
N ALA A 116 3.86 3.25 -7.51
CA ALA A 116 3.27 2.48 -6.41
C ALA A 116 4.32 1.96 -5.41
N GLY A 117 5.47 2.63 -5.27
CA GLY A 117 6.50 2.16 -4.35
C GLY A 117 6.25 2.55 -2.89
N PRO A 118 7.15 2.16 -1.98
CA PRO A 118 7.09 2.62 -0.60
C PRO A 118 7.11 4.14 -0.51
N ILE A 119 6.22 4.73 0.29
CA ILE A 119 6.17 6.18 0.52
C ILE A 119 7.39 6.57 1.39
N VAL A 120 8.37 7.22 0.78
CA VAL A 120 9.53 7.75 1.50
C VAL A 120 9.28 9.14 2.06
N THR A 121 9.92 9.44 3.20
CA THR A 121 9.96 10.80 3.76
C THR A 121 11.23 11.51 3.31
N ALA A 122 11.14 12.82 3.06
CA ALA A 122 12.29 13.64 2.69
C ALA A 122 13.44 13.54 3.71
N LYS A 123 13.10 13.45 5.00
CA LYS A 123 14.06 13.26 6.10
C LYS A 123 14.93 12.01 5.95
N SER A 124 14.39 10.94 5.37
CA SER A 124 15.11 9.69 5.14
C SER A 124 15.81 9.62 3.78
N PHE A 125 15.26 10.26 2.75
CA PHE A 125 15.72 10.10 1.37
C PHE A 125 16.71 11.19 0.91
N LEU A 126 16.49 12.46 1.27
CA LEU A 126 17.38 13.56 0.87
C LEU A 126 18.84 13.35 1.34
N PRO A 127 19.11 12.85 2.57
CA PRO A 127 20.48 12.53 2.95
C PRO A 127 21.15 11.49 2.06
N GLN A 128 20.39 10.52 1.55
CA GLN A 128 20.88 9.47 0.64
C GLN A 128 21.18 10.05 -0.75
N ILE A 129 20.42 11.04 -1.23
CA ILE A 129 20.74 11.76 -2.48
C ILE A 129 22.08 12.50 -2.37
N ARG A 130 22.35 13.12 -1.20
CA ARG A 130 23.60 13.86 -0.98
C ARG A 130 24.80 12.93 -0.84
N ARG A 131 24.60 11.72 -0.31
CA ARG A 131 25.63 10.71 -0.07
C ARG A 131 25.08 9.32 -0.37
N PRO A 132 24.98 8.94 -1.66
CA PRO A 132 24.49 7.61 -2.03
C PRO A 132 25.48 6.54 -1.60
N LEU A 133 25.03 5.29 -1.55
CA LEU A 133 25.93 4.17 -1.28
C LEU A 133 26.97 4.01 -2.38
N PRO A 134 28.26 3.89 -2.01
CA PRO A 134 29.29 3.50 -2.97
C PRO A 134 28.98 2.12 -3.55
N PHE A 135 29.24 1.93 -4.84
CA PHE A 135 29.02 0.65 -5.55
C PHE A 135 29.64 -0.56 -4.83
N LEU A 136 30.87 -0.41 -4.29
CA LEU A 136 31.57 -1.46 -3.52
C LEU A 136 30.84 -1.89 -2.23
N LYS A 137 29.91 -1.06 -1.73
CA LYS A 137 29.09 -1.34 -0.55
C LYS A 137 27.66 -1.73 -0.91
N THR A 138 27.31 -1.73 -2.19
CA THR A 138 25.98 -2.09 -2.67
C THR A 138 25.82 -3.61 -2.65
N PRO A 139 24.76 -4.15 -2.01
CA PRO A 139 24.53 -5.58 -1.94
C PRO A 139 23.88 -6.09 -3.23
N VAL A 140 24.65 -6.15 -4.32
CA VAL A 140 24.14 -6.44 -5.68
C VAL A 140 23.35 -7.75 -5.76
N PHE A 141 23.86 -8.84 -5.18
CA PHE A 141 23.16 -10.13 -5.19
C PHE A 141 21.81 -10.08 -4.46
N PHE A 142 21.73 -9.37 -3.34
CA PHE A 142 20.47 -9.20 -2.62
C PHE A 142 19.49 -8.32 -3.39
N ALA A 143 19.99 -7.27 -4.05
CA ALA A 143 19.18 -6.42 -4.91
C ALA A 143 18.58 -7.20 -6.10
N ILE A 144 19.38 -8.02 -6.77
CA ILE A 144 18.92 -8.92 -7.84
C ILE A 144 17.92 -9.94 -7.29
N PHE A 145 18.20 -10.54 -6.14
CA PHE A 145 17.27 -11.46 -5.49
C PHE A 145 15.91 -10.82 -5.21
N LEU A 146 15.86 -9.58 -4.70
CA LEU A 146 14.59 -8.87 -4.48
C LEU A 146 13.84 -8.62 -5.78
N ILE A 147 14.54 -8.25 -6.86
CA ILE A 147 13.92 -8.07 -8.18
C ILE A 147 13.32 -9.39 -8.67
N LEU A 148 14.06 -10.49 -8.61
CA LEU A 148 13.58 -11.81 -9.04
C LEU A 148 12.44 -12.33 -8.15
N LEU A 149 12.52 -12.11 -6.84
CA LEU A 149 11.45 -12.47 -5.90
C LEU A 149 10.17 -11.70 -6.22
N GLY A 150 10.29 -10.40 -6.52
CA GLY A 150 9.14 -9.58 -6.86
C GLY A 150 8.54 -9.92 -8.22
N LEU A 151 9.38 -10.22 -9.23
CA LEU A 151 8.93 -10.73 -10.53
C LEU A 151 8.21 -12.07 -10.39
N PHE A 152 8.73 -12.99 -9.59
CA PHE A 152 8.09 -14.26 -9.29
C PHE A 152 6.71 -14.07 -8.63
N LYS A 153 6.64 -13.22 -7.59
CA LYS A 153 5.37 -12.91 -6.92
C LYS A 153 4.35 -12.31 -7.90
N LYS A 154 4.78 -11.46 -8.82
CA LYS A 154 3.91 -10.86 -9.83
C LYS A 154 3.48 -11.87 -10.90
N MET A 155 4.43 -12.38 -11.67
CA MET A 155 4.20 -13.13 -12.90
C MET A 155 3.74 -14.57 -12.67
N VAL A 156 4.16 -15.19 -11.55
CA VAL A 156 3.84 -16.61 -11.27
C VAL A 156 2.70 -16.72 -10.27
N LEU A 157 2.62 -15.84 -9.26
CA LEU A 157 1.59 -15.96 -8.23
C LEU A 157 0.41 -15.02 -8.47
N ALA A 158 0.67 -13.71 -8.53
CA ALA A 158 -0.40 -12.73 -8.60
C ALA A 158 -1.20 -12.84 -9.90
N ASP A 159 -0.54 -13.03 -11.06
CA ASP A 159 -1.23 -13.09 -12.35
C ASP A 159 -2.10 -14.36 -12.49
N HIS A 160 -1.69 -15.52 -11.97
CA HIS A 160 -2.55 -16.71 -11.88
C HIS A 160 -3.74 -16.52 -10.93
N LEU A 161 -3.52 -15.89 -9.77
CA LEU A 161 -4.59 -15.59 -8.83
C LEU A 161 -5.56 -14.54 -9.40
N ALA A 162 -5.06 -13.65 -10.27
CA ALA A 162 -5.84 -12.64 -10.97
C ALA A 162 -6.82 -13.25 -11.97
N GLU A 163 -6.43 -14.31 -12.69
CA GLU A 163 -7.37 -15.01 -13.59
C GLU A 163 -8.61 -15.50 -12.83
N THR A 164 -8.39 -16.10 -11.66
CA THR A 164 -9.47 -16.63 -10.82
C THR A 164 -10.29 -15.50 -10.21
N SER A 165 -9.65 -14.45 -9.68
CA SER A 165 -10.37 -13.33 -9.08
C SER A 165 -11.14 -12.52 -10.13
N ASP A 166 -10.55 -12.21 -11.28
CA ASP A 166 -11.20 -11.48 -12.39
C ASP A 166 -12.45 -12.23 -12.87
N PHE A 167 -12.34 -13.55 -13.03
CA PHE A 167 -13.46 -14.39 -13.46
C PHE A 167 -14.65 -14.32 -12.49
N VAL A 168 -14.37 -14.35 -11.18
CA VAL A 168 -15.40 -14.40 -10.14
C VAL A 168 -15.98 -13.02 -9.87
N PHE A 169 -15.15 -11.99 -9.71
CA PHE A 169 -15.59 -10.61 -9.45
C PHE A 169 -16.26 -9.95 -10.65
N GLY A 170 -16.05 -10.46 -11.87
CA GLY A 170 -16.72 -9.95 -13.07
C GLY A 170 -18.21 -10.33 -13.18
N ARG A 171 -18.69 -11.29 -12.40
CA ARG A 171 -20.06 -11.82 -12.49
C ARG A 171 -20.55 -12.48 -11.19
N PRO A 172 -20.51 -11.78 -10.04
CA PRO A 172 -20.76 -12.39 -8.74
C PRO A 172 -22.13 -13.07 -8.61
N ALA A 173 -23.15 -12.60 -9.34
CA ALA A 173 -24.51 -13.15 -9.29
C ALA A 173 -24.62 -14.57 -9.89
N ASP A 174 -23.78 -14.89 -10.88
CA ASP A 174 -23.91 -16.13 -11.67
C ASP A 174 -23.00 -17.26 -11.15
N ILE A 175 -22.11 -16.95 -10.20
CA ILE A 175 -21.06 -17.85 -9.73
C ILE A 175 -21.53 -18.65 -8.51
N SER A 176 -21.15 -19.93 -8.45
CA SER A 176 -21.44 -20.78 -7.30
C SER A 176 -20.81 -20.25 -6.00
N THR A 177 -21.44 -20.52 -4.86
CA THR A 177 -20.93 -20.08 -3.54
C THR A 177 -19.49 -20.54 -3.28
N LYS A 178 -19.14 -21.79 -3.65
CA LYS A 178 -17.77 -22.32 -3.53
C LYS A 178 -16.77 -21.45 -4.31
N ALA A 179 -17.12 -21.09 -5.54
CA ALA A 179 -16.28 -20.27 -6.40
C ALA A 179 -16.15 -18.83 -5.90
N LEU A 180 -17.20 -18.25 -5.29
CA LEU A 180 -17.12 -16.95 -4.62
C LEU A 180 -16.12 -16.96 -3.46
N TRP A 181 -16.10 -18.01 -2.64
CA TRP A 181 -15.10 -18.17 -1.58
C TRP A 181 -13.67 -18.24 -2.14
N ILE A 182 -13.45 -19.06 -3.17
CA ILE A 182 -12.14 -19.18 -3.82
C ILE A 182 -11.73 -17.85 -4.46
N GLY A 183 -12.64 -17.15 -5.13
CA GLY A 183 -12.38 -15.84 -5.74
C GLY A 183 -11.97 -14.77 -4.72
N MET A 184 -12.62 -14.73 -3.56
CA MET A 184 -12.30 -13.79 -2.49
C MET A 184 -10.88 -14.05 -1.96
N PHE A 185 -10.55 -15.31 -1.63
CA PHE A 185 -9.20 -15.66 -1.18
C PHE A 185 -8.15 -15.48 -2.27
N SER A 186 -8.50 -15.75 -3.53
CA SER A 186 -7.62 -15.51 -4.68
C SER A 186 -7.27 -14.04 -4.77
N TYR A 187 -8.25 -13.15 -4.65
CA TYR A 187 -8.00 -11.71 -4.63
C TYR A 187 -7.15 -11.28 -3.42
N SER A 188 -7.42 -11.78 -2.21
CA SER A 188 -6.61 -11.49 -1.02
C SER A 188 -5.14 -11.82 -1.25
N LEU A 189 -4.85 -12.98 -1.83
CA LEU A 189 -3.47 -13.41 -2.10
C LEU A 189 -2.87 -12.65 -3.28
N GLN A 190 -3.67 -12.38 -4.33
CA GLN A 190 -3.26 -11.57 -5.49
C GLN A 190 -2.81 -10.19 -5.05
N ILE A 191 -3.66 -9.41 -4.36
CA ILE A 191 -3.32 -8.04 -3.96
C ILE A 191 -2.05 -7.99 -3.11
N TYR A 192 -1.82 -9.00 -2.27
CA TYR A 192 -0.60 -9.13 -1.51
C TYR A 192 0.63 -9.43 -2.37
N CYS A 193 0.56 -10.45 -3.24
CA CYS A 193 1.67 -10.87 -4.09
C CYS A 193 2.02 -9.80 -5.13
N ASP A 194 1.01 -9.20 -5.75
CA ASP A 194 1.15 -8.13 -6.74
C ASP A 194 1.87 -6.93 -6.13
N PHE A 195 1.37 -6.44 -4.99
CA PHE A 195 1.89 -5.23 -4.39
C PHE A 195 3.22 -5.47 -3.64
N SER A 196 3.33 -6.57 -2.89
CA SER A 196 4.62 -6.90 -2.27
C SER A 196 5.70 -7.17 -3.32
N GLY A 197 5.33 -7.81 -4.44
CA GLY A 197 6.22 -8.03 -5.56
C GLY A 197 6.70 -6.72 -6.22
N TYR A 198 5.79 -5.77 -6.45
CA TYR A 198 6.16 -4.43 -6.91
C TYR A 198 7.17 -3.78 -5.94
N THR A 199 6.91 -3.83 -4.63
CA THR A 199 7.78 -3.19 -3.65
C THR A 199 9.15 -3.85 -3.54
N ASP A 200 9.25 -5.16 -3.74
CA ASP A 200 10.52 -5.87 -3.78
C ASP A 200 11.34 -5.46 -5.02
N ILE A 201 10.70 -5.36 -6.19
CA ILE A 201 11.33 -4.84 -7.42
C ILE A 201 11.82 -3.40 -7.21
N ALA A 202 10.98 -2.55 -6.60
CA ALA A 202 11.32 -1.17 -6.30
C ALA A 202 12.54 -1.07 -5.35
N GLN A 203 12.56 -1.87 -4.28
CA GLN A 203 13.66 -1.90 -3.32
C GLN A 203 14.95 -2.43 -3.94
N GLY A 204 14.90 -3.54 -4.68
CA GLY A 204 16.05 -4.10 -5.36
C GLY A 204 16.62 -3.13 -6.39
N SER A 205 15.77 -2.49 -7.19
CA SER A 205 16.18 -1.46 -8.15
C SER A 205 16.83 -0.27 -7.44
N ALA A 206 16.20 0.27 -6.39
CA ALA A 206 16.76 1.38 -5.62
C ALA A 206 18.13 1.06 -5.02
N LEU A 207 18.32 -0.17 -4.52
CA LEU A 207 19.60 -0.63 -3.99
C LEU A 207 20.71 -0.60 -5.04
N LEU A 208 20.43 -0.98 -6.30
CA LEU A 208 21.40 -0.90 -7.39
C LEU A 208 21.84 0.54 -7.68
N PHE A 209 20.95 1.52 -7.48
CA PHE A 209 21.27 2.95 -7.56
C PHE A 209 21.90 3.52 -6.27
N GLY A 210 22.13 2.68 -5.26
CA GLY A 210 22.73 3.09 -4.00
C GLY A 210 21.77 3.75 -3.01
N PHE A 211 20.46 3.57 -3.18
CA PHE A 211 19.41 4.06 -2.30
C PHE A 211 18.71 2.93 -1.56
N ARG A 212 18.21 3.21 -0.36
CA ARG A 212 17.34 2.30 0.40
C ARG A 212 15.94 2.87 0.54
N LEU A 213 14.98 2.08 0.10
CA LEU A 213 13.56 2.30 0.34
C LEU A 213 13.11 1.52 1.58
N PRO A 214 12.12 2.01 2.32
CA PRO A 214 11.59 1.32 3.49
C PRO A 214 10.85 0.03 3.11
N GLU A 215 10.79 -0.91 4.06
CA GLU A 215 9.94 -2.09 4.00
C GLU A 215 8.47 -1.69 3.93
N ASN A 216 7.70 -2.30 3.03
CA ASN A 216 6.27 -2.02 2.90
C ASN A 216 5.38 -3.18 3.34
N PHE A 217 5.89 -4.42 3.34
CA PHE A 217 5.14 -5.61 3.70
C PHE A 217 5.94 -6.55 4.60
N ARG A 218 5.29 -7.07 5.64
CA ARG A 218 5.88 -8.04 6.57
C ARG A 218 4.90 -9.13 6.97
N MET A 219 4.62 -10.05 6.04
CA MET A 219 3.75 -11.20 6.26
C MET A 219 2.42 -10.82 6.96
N PRO A 220 1.65 -9.88 6.39
CA PRO A 220 0.49 -9.27 7.04
C PRO A 220 -0.63 -10.25 7.34
N TYR A 221 -0.77 -11.33 6.57
CA TYR A 221 -1.81 -12.35 6.79
C TYR A 221 -1.52 -13.30 7.97
N PHE A 222 -0.34 -13.20 8.59
CA PHE A 222 -0.01 -13.88 9.85
C PHE A 222 -0.17 -12.97 11.08
N SER A 223 -0.94 -11.89 10.97
CA SER A 223 -1.16 -10.93 12.07
C SER A 223 -2.19 -11.44 13.07
N ASP A 224 -1.90 -11.29 14.35
CA ASP A 224 -2.73 -11.72 15.47
C ASP A 224 -3.84 -10.70 15.85
N GLY A 225 -4.04 -9.69 15.01
CA GLY A 225 -5.03 -8.63 15.20
C GLY A 225 -4.90 -7.52 14.16
N PHE A 226 -5.90 -6.65 14.07
CA PHE A 226 -5.98 -5.60 13.05
C PHE A 226 -4.90 -4.52 13.20
N SER A 227 -4.54 -4.17 14.43
CA SER A 227 -3.47 -3.23 14.74
C SER A 227 -2.12 -3.79 14.31
N GLU A 228 -1.90 -5.10 14.49
CA GLU A 228 -0.70 -5.75 13.99
C GLU A 228 -0.70 -5.81 12.46
N PHE A 229 -1.84 -6.14 11.84
CA PHE A 229 -2.01 -6.13 10.39
C PHE A 229 -1.55 -4.81 9.76
N TRP A 230 -2.00 -3.66 10.28
CA TRP A 230 -1.60 -2.33 9.77
C TRP A 230 -0.15 -1.93 10.05
N THR A 231 0.56 -2.67 10.92
CA THR A 231 2.01 -2.52 11.10
C THR A 231 2.83 -3.43 10.18
N ARG A 232 2.15 -4.29 9.40
CA ARG A 232 2.74 -5.27 8.48
C ARG A 232 2.24 -5.12 7.04
N TRP A 233 1.11 -4.46 6.82
CA TRP A 233 0.53 -4.14 5.51
C TRP A 233 0.77 -2.68 5.15
N HIS A 234 1.24 -2.43 3.93
CA HIS A 234 1.52 -1.10 3.39
C HIS A 234 2.16 -0.14 4.41
N ILE A 235 3.23 -0.62 5.06
CA ILE A 235 3.83 -0.03 6.26
C ILE A 235 4.17 1.45 6.06
N SER A 236 4.67 1.82 4.88
CA SER A 236 5.04 3.21 4.56
C SER A 236 3.83 4.16 4.57
N LEU A 237 2.68 3.72 4.04
CA LEU A 237 1.42 4.47 4.09
C LEU A 237 0.90 4.56 5.51
N SER A 238 0.84 3.44 6.23
CA SER A 238 0.39 3.39 7.62
C SER A 238 1.20 4.34 8.52
N GLN A 239 2.54 4.37 8.33
CA GLN A 239 3.43 5.29 9.04
C GLN A 239 3.18 6.75 8.65
N TRP A 240 2.98 7.03 7.36
CA TRP A 240 2.66 8.36 6.87
C TRP A 240 1.34 8.88 7.46
N LEU A 241 0.26 8.11 7.34
CA LEU A 241 -1.06 8.43 7.91
C LEU A 241 -0.97 8.67 9.42
N LYS A 242 -0.23 7.81 10.13
CA LYS A 242 0.01 7.97 11.56
C LYS A 242 0.74 9.27 11.89
N LYS A 243 1.85 9.57 11.19
CA LYS A 243 2.68 10.75 11.49
C LYS A 243 1.96 12.04 11.14
N TYR A 244 1.41 12.14 9.94
CA TYR A 244 0.95 13.41 9.38
C TYR A 244 -0.53 13.70 9.64
N ILE A 245 -1.36 12.67 9.89
CA ILE A 245 -2.78 12.83 10.19
C ILE A 245 -3.08 12.47 11.65
N TYR A 246 -2.84 11.22 12.07
CA TYR A 246 -3.26 10.75 13.40
C TYR A 246 -2.65 11.57 14.55
N ILE A 247 -1.33 11.78 14.53
CA ILE A 247 -0.64 12.55 15.57
C ILE A 247 -1.06 14.03 15.52
N SER A 248 -1.24 14.59 14.33
CA SER A 248 -1.71 15.97 14.12
C SER A 248 -3.12 16.20 14.70
N LEU A 249 -3.99 15.19 14.67
CA LEU A 249 -5.33 15.22 15.29
C LEU A 249 -5.30 15.03 16.83
N GLY A 250 -4.10 15.01 17.45
CA GLY A 250 -3.90 14.84 18.89
C GLY A 250 -3.54 13.40 19.31
N GLY A 251 -3.59 12.44 18.39
CA GLY A 251 -3.28 11.04 18.65
C GLY A 251 -4.05 10.48 19.85
N ASN A 252 -3.31 9.93 20.82
CA ASN A 252 -3.87 9.39 22.07
C ASN A 252 -3.95 10.42 23.22
N ARG A 253 -3.54 11.68 23.01
CA ARG A 253 -3.26 12.62 24.11
C ARG A 253 -4.49 13.29 24.71
N ILE A 254 -5.59 13.35 23.96
CA ILE A 254 -6.81 14.11 24.31
C ILE A 254 -7.86 13.19 24.97
N GLY A 255 -7.61 11.88 25.06
CA GLY A 255 -8.50 10.90 25.70
C GLY A 255 -9.08 9.86 24.74
N PRO A 256 -9.88 8.90 25.25
CA PRO A 256 -10.33 7.72 24.50
C PRO A 256 -11.31 8.04 23.37
N ILE A 257 -12.26 8.96 23.58
CA ILE A 257 -13.24 9.34 22.54
C ILE A 257 -12.53 9.96 21.33
N PHE A 258 -11.62 10.91 21.57
CA PHE A 258 -10.81 11.51 20.51
C PHE A 258 -9.90 10.49 19.83
N THR A 259 -9.35 9.54 20.59
CA THR A 259 -8.57 8.43 20.05
C THR A 259 -9.39 7.60 19.06
N TYR A 260 -10.61 7.19 19.42
CA TYR A 260 -11.48 6.40 18.55
C TYR A 260 -11.91 7.18 17.31
N ARG A 261 -12.32 8.45 17.48
CA ARG A 261 -12.59 9.35 16.36
C ARG A 261 -11.39 9.46 15.41
N ASN A 262 -10.19 9.65 15.97
CA ASN A 262 -8.97 9.79 15.17
C ASN A 262 -8.62 8.50 14.42
N LEU A 263 -8.79 7.33 15.04
CA LEU A 263 -8.62 6.04 14.36
C LEU A 263 -9.61 5.89 13.19
N PHE A 264 -10.88 6.18 13.42
CA PHE A 264 -11.92 6.12 12.39
C PHE A 264 -11.61 7.07 11.23
N LEU A 265 -11.34 8.34 11.51
CA LEU A 265 -11.05 9.35 10.49
C LEU A 265 -9.81 9.00 9.67
N VAL A 266 -8.74 8.53 10.32
CA VAL A 266 -7.50 8.18 9.62
C VAL A 266 -7.70 7.00 8.67
N MET A 267 -8.47 5.99 9.08
CA MET A 267 -8.77 4.86 8.19
C MET A 267 -9.76 5.23 7.09
N ALA A 268 -10.76 6.07 7.35
CA ALA A 268 -11.68 6.57 6.32
C ALA A 268 -10.95 7.43 5.26
N ILE A 269 -10.06 8.33 5.70
CA ILE A 269 -9.19 9.12 4.80
C ILE A 269 -8.24 8.19 4.03
N GLY A 270 -7.69 7.16 4.69
CA GLY A 270 -6.87 6.14 4.04
C GLY A 270 -7.64 5.37 2.96
N GLY A 271 -8.90 5.02 3.23
CA GLY A 271 -9.82 4.43 2.26
C GLY A 271 -10.01 5.34 1.05
N LEU A 272 -10.48 6.57 1.26
CA LEU A 272 -10.63 7.57 0.18
C LEU A 272 -9.34 7.78 -0.61
N TRP A 273 -8.19 7.74 0.05
CA TRP A 273 -6.90 7.86 -0.64
C TRP A 273 -6.66 6.73 -1.65
N HIS A 274 -7.20 5.53 -1.45
CA HIS A 274 -7.07 4.47 -2.44
C HIS A 274 -7.87 4.78 -3.70
N GLY A 275 -9.16 5.14 -3.57
CA GLY A 275 -10.00 5.53 -4.71
C GLY A 275 -11.22 6.34 -4.32
N ALA A 276 -11.77 7.06 -5.32
CA ALA A 276 -12.89 7.97 -5.14
C ALA A 276 -14.23 7.25 -5.37
N SER A 277 -14.56 6.29 -4.49
CA SER A 277 -15.85 5.58 -4.53
C SER A 277 -16.34 5.20 -3.12
N TRP A 278 -17.64 4.91 -3.01
CA TRP A 278 -18.25 4.49 -1.73
C TRP A 278 -17.72 3.16 -1.20
N ASN A 279 -17.25 2.29 -2.09
CA ASN A 279 -16.53 1.06 -1.75
C ASN A 279 -15.32 1.33 -0.86
N PHE A 280 -14.48 2.29 -1.24
CA PHE A 280 -13.27 2.66 -0.50
C PHE A 280 -13.58 3.40 0.81
N VAL A 281 -14.62 4.24 0.82
CA VAL A 281 -15.11 4.89 2.06
C VAL A 281 -15.56 3.83 3.06
N PHE A 282 -16.41 2.89 2.64
CA PHE A 282 -16.92 1.82 3.48
C PHE A 282 -15.79 0.94 4.00
N TRP A 283 -14.88 0.50 3.12
CA TRP A 283 -13.69 -0.27 3.48
C TRP A 283 -12.84 0.43 4.56
N GLY A 284 -12.56 1.73 4.40
CA GLY A 284 -11.79 2.51 5.36
C GLY A 284 -12.50 2.64 6.71
N CYS A 285 -13.80 2.94 6.69
CA CYS A 285 -14.63 3.03 7.89
C CYS A 285 -14.65 1.69 8.66
N CYS A 286 -14.83 0.56 7.97
CA CYS A 286 -14.81 -0.77 8.58
C CYS A 286 -13.48 -1.06 9.27
N HIS A 287 -12.34 -0.79 8.64
CA HIS A 287 -11.05 -0.94 9.30
C HIS A 287 -10.88 -0.02 10.51
N GLY A 288 -11.41 1.20 10.45
CA GLY A 288 -11.46 2.12 11.60
C GLY A 288 -12.24 1.52 12.78
N ILE A 289 -13.42 0.95 12.52
CA ILE A 289 -14.24 0.27 13.53
C ILE A 289 -13.51 -0.95 14.09
N LEU A 290 -12.89 -1.78 13.26
CA LEU A 290 -12.14 -2.95 13.71
C LEU A 290 -10.99 -2.58 14.64
N LEU A 291 -10.26 -1.49 14.37
CA LEU A 291 -9.22 -0.97 15.25
C LEU A 291 -9.77 -0.47 16.59
N ILE A 292 -10.95 0.17 16.59
CA ILE A 292 -11.62 0.61 17.81
C ILE A 292 -12.04 -0.60 18.65
N LEU A 293 -12.71 -1.58 18.03
CA LEU A 293 -13.16 -2.80 18.69
C LEU A 293 -11.99 -3.60 19.27
N GLU A 294 -10.91 -3.76 18.51
CA GLU A 294 -9.70 -4.43 19.01
C GLU A 294 -9.11 -3.68 20.21
N ARG A 295 -9.04 -2.34 20.15
CA ARG A 295 -8.52 -1.54 21.25
C ARG A 295 -9.36 -1.65 22.51
N MET A 296 -10.69 -1.70 22.38
CA MET A 296 -11.61 -1.96 23.49
C MET A 296 -11.43 -3.39 24.05
N ALA A 297 -11.22 -4.37 23.17
CA ALA A 297 -11.08 -5.77 23.55
C ALA A 297 -9.70 -6.12 24.15
N ARG A 298 -8.64 -5.37 23.84
CA ARG A 298 -7.25 -5.62 24.31
C ARG A 298 -7.08 -5.58 25.83
N GLY A 299 -8.06 -5.10 26.59
CA GLY A 299 -8.11 -5.21 28.06
C GLY A 299 -8.67 -6.53 28.60
N SER A 300 -9.15 -7.43 27.74
CA SER A 300 -9.79 -8.69 28.15
C SER A 300 -8.79 -9.86 28.31
N LYS A 301 -9.13 -10.83 29.18
CA LYS A 301 -8.36 -12.08 29.37
C LYS A 301 -8.24 -12.94 28.10
N LEU A 302 -9.04 -12.69 27.07
CA LEU A 302 -8.98 -13.44 25.81
C LEU A 302 -7.64 -13.25 25.06
N TRP A 303 -6.98 -12.11 25.27
CA TRP A 303 -5.68 -11.80 24.65
C TRP A 303 -4.50 -12.41 25.41
N SER A 304 -4.70 -12.92 26.64
CA SER A 304 -3.64 -13.52 27.44
C SER A 304 -3.37 -15.00 27.15
N PHE A 305 -4.23 -15.67 26.38
CA PHE A 305 -4.05 -17.10 26.08
C PHE A 305 -3.27 -17.33 24.77
N PRO A 306 -2.08 -17.96 24.82
CA PRO A 306 -1.26 -18.19 23.62
C PRO A 306 -1.88 -19.17 22.62
N TRP A 307 -2.62 -20.18 23.10
CA TRP A 307 -3.25 -21.20 22.26
C TRP A 307 -4.37 -20.65 21.36
N LEU A 308 -4.91 -19.47 21.68
CA LEU A 308 -5.89 -18.77 20.85
C LEU A 308 -5.27 -18.02 19.65
N ARG A 309 -3.94 -17.90 19.60
CA ARG A 309 -3.24 -17.15 18.55
C ARG A 309 -3.55 -17.63 17.12
N PRO A 310 -3.54 -18.94 16.80
CA PRO A 310 -3.90 -19.39 15.45
C PRO A 310 -5.32 -18.97 15.04
N PHE A 311 -6.29 -19.04 15.96
CA PHE A 311 -7.66 -18.63 15.71
C PHE A 311 -7.80 -17.12 15.49
N ARG A 312 -7.05 -16.30 16.24
CA ARG A 312 -7.01 -14.84 16.04
C ARG A 312 -6.35 -14.46 14.72
N ILE A 313 -5.29 -15.16 14.31
CA ILE A 313 -4.67 -14.99 12.98
C ILE A 313 -5.68 -15.33 11.88
N LEU A 314 -6.33 -16.49 11.95
CA LEU A 314 -7.35 -16.91 10.99
C LEU A 314 -8.53 -15.92 10.94
N GLY A 315 -9.02 -15.48 12.10
CA GLY A 315 -10.09 -14.48 12.20
C GLY A 315 -9.69 -13.13 11.62
N THR A 316 -8.45 -12.68 11.86
CA THR A 316 -7.93 -11.45 11.26
C THR A 316 -7.82 -11.57 9.75
N PHE A 317 -7.23 -12.65 9.24
CA PHE A 317 -7.10 -12.90 7.80
C PHE A 317 -8.46 -13.00 7.10
N PHE A 318 -9.40 -13.72 7.70
CA PHE A 318 -10.76 -13.87 7.18
C PHE A 318 -11.49 -12.53 7.09
N THR A 319 -11.51 -11.76 8.19
CA THR A 319 -12.17 -10.44 8.22
C THR A 319 -11.54 -9.46 7.24
N VAL A 320 -10.20 -9.44 7.14
CA VAL A 320 -9.50 -8.63 6.13
C VAL A 320 -9.87 -9.07 4.71
N SER A 321 -9.98 -10.38 4.45
CA SER A 321 -10.38 -10.91 3.14
C SER A 321 -11.81 -10.52 2.75
N LEU A 322 -12.74 -10.49 3.70
CA LEU A 322 -14.10 -9.97 3.46
C LEU A 322 -14.07 -8.50 3.07
N LEU A 323 -13.24 -7.68 3.72
CA LEU A 323 -13.12 -6.26 3.38
C LEU A 323 -12.51 -6.06 2.00
N TRP A 324 -11.63 -6.95 1.54
CA TRP A 324 -11.08 -6.87 0.19
C TRP A 324 -12.11 -6.99 -0.93
N ILE A 325 -13.31 -7.53 -0.66
CA ILE A 325 -14.43 -7.54 -1.63
C ILE A 325 -14.77 -6.11 -2.07
N PHE A 326 -14.89 -5.18 -1.13
CA PHE A 326 -15.18 -3.77 -1.42
C PHE A 326 -14.03 -3.10 -2.17
N PHE A 327 -12.80 -3.56 -1.94
CA PHE A 327 -11.63 -3.00 -2.62
C PHE A 327 -11.52 -3.48 -4.09
N ARG A 328 -12.06 -4.66 -4.43
CA ARG A 328 -11.99 -5.24 -5.79
C ARG A 328 -13.20 -4.95 -6.67
N SER A 329 -14.38 -4.89 -6.07
CA SER A 329 -15.64 -4.79 -6.80
C SER A 329 -15.75 -3.44 -7.52
N VAL A 330 -16.37 -3.44 -8.69
CA VAL A 330 -16.49 -2.26 -9.56
C VAL A 330 -17.28 -1.14 -8.87
N ASP A 331 -18.37 -1.52 -8.19
CA ASP A 331 -19.27 -0.60 -7.51
C ASP A 331 -19.79 -1.22 -6.20
N PHE A 332 -20.58 -0.44 -5.46
CA PHE A 332 -21.06 -0.84 -4.14
C PHE A 332 -22.14 -1.92 -4.19
N GLU A 333 -22.98 -1.92 -5.23
CA GLU A 333 -24.02 -2.94 -5.42
C GLU A 333 -23.38 -4.31 -5.73
N SER A 334 -22.39 -4.33 -6.62
CA SER A 334 -21.59 -5.52 -6.91
C SER A 334 -20.91 -6.09 -5.65
N SER A 335 -20.39 -5.23 -4.77
CA SER A 335 -19.82 -5.65 -3.47
C SER A 335 -20.84 -6.35 -2.59
N LEU A 336 -22.07 -5.81 -2.51
CA LEU A 336 -23.15 -6.40 -1.72
C LEU A 336 -23.65 -7.72 -2.33
N CYS A 337 -23.80 -7.78 -3.65
CA CYS A 337 -24.15 -9.00 -4.37
C CYS A 337 -23.13 -10.12 -4.08
N TYR A 338 -21.83 -9.81 -4.18
CA TYR A 338 -20.76 -10.76 -3.86
C TYR A 338 -20.85 -11.23 -2.41
N LEU A 339 -20.99 -10.30 -1.46
CA LEU A 339 -21.08 -10.62 -0.04
C LEU A 339 -22.28 -11.51 0.29
N GLN A 340 -23.44 -11.25 -0.31
CA GLN A 340 -24.63 -12.09 -0.15
C GLN A 340 -24.39 -13.51 -0.69
N GLY A 341 -23.79 -13.65 -1.88
CA GLY A 341 -23.52 -14.95 -2.50
C GLY A 341 -22.55 -15.84 -1.72
N LEU A 342 -21.73 -15.28 -0.82
CA LEU A 342 -20.87 -16.07 0.08
C LEU A 342 -21.66 -16.85 1.13
N PHE A 343 -22.84 -16.36 1.53
CA PHE A 343 -23.63 -16.91 2.63
C PHE A 343 -24.99 -17.47 2.19
N VAL A 344 -25.46 -17.13 1.00
CA VAL A 344 -26.65 -17.71 0.38
C VAL A 344 -26.19 -18.75 -0.64
N LYS A 345 -26.59 -20.00 -0.44
CA LYS A 345 -26.20 -21.09 -1.33
C LYS A 345 -26.71 -20.82 -2.75
N ASN A 346 -25.77 -20.75 -3.69
CA ASN A 346 -26.01 -20.65 -5.12
C ASN A 346 -25.23 -21.77 -5.84
N ASP A 347 -25.93 -22.53 -6.67
CA ASP A 347 -25.37 -23.61 -7.49
C ASP A 347 -25.04 -23.14 -8.92
N GLY A 348 -24.67 -21.85 -9.07
CA GLY A 348 -24.25 -21.22 -10.33
C GLY A 348 -22.97 -21.81 -10.94
N PHE A 349 -22.33 -21.07 -11.85
CA PHE A 349 -21.13 -21.56 -12.54
C PHE A 349 -20.01 -21.92 -11.56
N SER A 350 -19.46 -23.13 -11.71
CA SER A 350 -18.26 -23.56 -11.00
C SER A 350 -17.01 -22.98 -11.65
N LEU A 351 -15.93 -22.89 -10.87
CA LEU A 351 -14.62 -22.56 -11.45
C LEU A 351 -14.14 -23.68 -12.36
N PRO A 352 -13.48 -23.35 -13.48
CA PRO A 352 -12.70 -24.33 -14.23
C PRO A 352 -11.69 -25.04 -13.33
N TYR A 353 -11.50 -26.35 -13.53
CA TYR A 353 -10.56 -27.15 -12.73
C TYR A 353 -9.15 -26.57 -12.70
N THR A 354 -8.68 -26.02 -13.83
CA THR A 354 -7.37 -25.36 -13.93
C THR A 354 -7.23 -24.17 -12.99
N MET A 355 -8.26 -23.32 -12.86
CA MET A 355 -8.26 -22.17 -11.95
C MET A 355 -8.26 -22.61 -10.48
N GLU A 356 -9.06 -23.64 -10.13
CA GLU A 356 -9.05 -24.19 -8.77
C GLU A 356 -7.67 -24.76 -8.40
N MET A 357 -7.04 -25.50 -9.32
CA MET A 357 -5.70 -26.06 -9.08
C MET A 357 -4.62 -24.98 -9.02
N ASN A 358 -4.70 -23.95 -9.87
CA ASN A 358 -3.79 -22.81 -9.82
C ASN A 358 -3.90 -22.06 -8.49
N PHE A 359 -5.12 -21.86 -7.97
CA PHE A 359 -5.34 -21.30 -6.64
C PHE A 359 -4.66 -22.15 -5.55
N LEU A 360 -4.88 -23.47 -5.53
CA LEU A 360 -4.28 -24.37 -4.54
C LEU A 360 -2.75 -24.38 -4.63
N TYR A 361 -2.20 -24.43 -5.84
CA TYR A 361 -0.77 -24.33 -6.09
C TYR A 361 -0.20 -23.02 -5.55
N CYS A 362 -0.83 -21.88 -5.86
CA CYS A 362 -0.39 -20.57 -5.39
C CYS A 362 -0.44 -20.49 -3.86
N VAL A 363 -1.53 -20.97 -3.22
CA VAL A 363 -1.65 -21.04 -1.76
C VAL A 363 -0.51 -21.84 -1.15
N PHE A 364 -0.21 -23.02 -1.70
CA PHE A 364 0.86 -23.88 -1.22
C PHE A 364 2.24 -23.20 -1.35
N VAL A 365 2.53 -22.65 -2.53
CA VAL A 365 3.81 -21.96 -2.79
C VAL A 365 3.98 -20.72 -1.91
N ILE A 366 2.92 -19.92 -1.74
CA ILE A 366 2.92 -18.77 -0.84
C ILE A 366 3.20 -19.23 0.59
N PHE A 367 2.54 -20.29 1.07
CA PHE A 367 2.73 -20.80 2.41
C PHE A 367 4.17 -21.27 2.66
N ILE A 368 4.74 -22.07 1.75
CA ILE A 368 6.14 -22.51 1.81
C ILE A 368 7.09 -21.31 1.74
N GLY A 369 6.84 -20.36 0.84
CA GLY A 369 7.64 -19.14 0.72
C GLY A 369 7.65 -18.29 2.00
N HIS A 370 6.51 -18.22 2.71
CA HIS A 370 6.46 -17.55 4.02
C HIS A 370 7.25 -18.30 5.08
N ILE A 371 7.16 -19.63 5.15
CA ILE A 371 7.96 -20.43 6.09
C ILE A 371 9.45 -20.20 5.84
N LEU A 372 9.91 -20.33 4.60
CA LEU A 372 11.30 -20.07 4.21
C LEU A 372 11.72 -18.63 4.53
N GLY A 373 10.85 -17.66 4.27
CA GLY A 373 11.07 -16.25 4.59
C GLY A 373 11.21 -16.00 6.09
N ILE A 374 10.43 -16.66 6.95
CA ILE A 374 10.53 -16.52 8.41
C ILE A 374 11.92 -16.94 8.86
N PHE A 375 12.36 -18.14 8.46
CA PHE A 375 13.69 -18.66 8.82
C PHE A 375 14.82 -17.79 8.26
N TYR A 376 14.69 -17.31 7.03
CA TYR A 376 15.75 -16.51 6.41
C TYR A 376 15.85 -15.10 7.00
N PHE A 377 14.72 -14.40 7.19
CA PHE A 377 14.71 -13.00 7.64
C PHE A 377 14.80 -12.85 9.17
N SER A 378 14.42 -13.87 9.96
CA SER A 378 14.64 -13.86 11.42
C SER A 378 16.11 -13.64 11.76
N ASP A 379 16.98 -14.28 10.97
CA ASP A 379 18.43 -14.35 11.20
C ASP A 379 19.17 -13.21 10.49
N ASN A 380 18.49 -12.44 9.63
CA ASN A 380 19.10 -11.42 8.78
C ASN A 380 18.41 -10.04 8.88
N LYS A 381 17.95 -9.64 10.07
CA LYS A 381 17.30 -8.33 10.33
C LYS A 381 18.08 -7.11 9.82
N GLN A 382 19.41 -7.23 9.69
CA GLN A 382 20.27 -6.17 9.16
C GLN A 382 20.02 -5.85 7.67
N LEU A 383 19.53 -6.82 6.89
CA LEU A 383 19.16 -6.61 5.47
C LEU A 383 18.05 -5.57 5.32
N LEU A 384 17.19 -5.45 6.33
CA LEU A 384 16.02 -4.56 6.31
C LEU A 384 16.24 -3.25 7.11
N GLY A 385 17.11 -3.24 8.12
CA GLY A 385 17.07 -2.19 9.15
C GLY A 385 18.32 -1.31 9.32
N ARG A 386 19.53 -1.84 9.22
CA ARG A 386 20.75 -1.09 9.61
C ARG A 386 21.94 -1.48 8.72
N PHE A 387 22.62 -0.48 8.18
CA PHE A 387 23.87 -0.58 7.40
C PHE A 387 25.06 -1.09 8.23
N GLU A 388 24.88 -2.10 9.06
CA GLU A 388 25.97 -2.62 9.89
C GLU A 388 26.42 -3.97 9.33
N LYS A 389 27.63 -3.93 8.75
CA LYS A 389 28.47 -5.04 8.29
C LYS A 389 27.70 -6.22 7.67
N TRP A 390 27.54 -6.15 6.35
CA TRP A 390 27.32 -7.35 5.55
C TRP A 390 28.62 -8.18 5.60
N GLN A 391 28.62 -9.27 6.38
CA GLN A 391 29.58 -10.34 6.18
C GLN A 391 28.96 -11.29 5.15
N ASN A 392 29.46 -11.21 3.91
CA ASN A 392 29.20 -12.22 2.89
C ASN A 392 29.86 -13.50 3.38
N SER A 393 29.17 -14.30 4.20
CA SER A 393 29.58 -15.69 4.29
C SER A 393 29.32 -16.31 2.91
N LEU A 394 30.26 -17.11 2.43
CA LEU A 394 30.16 -17.79 1.14
C LEU A 394 28.82 -18.55 1.04
N GLY A 395 28.37 -19.15 2.15
CA GLY A 395 27.09 -19.83 2.27
C GLY A 395 25.86 -18.95 2.05
N LYS A 396 25.84 -17.71 2.55
CA LYS A 396 24.70 -16.78 2.31
C LYS A 396 24.60 -16.37 0.84
N THR A 397 25.75 -16.18 0.19
CA THR A 397 25.81 -15.82 -1.24
C THR A 397 25.38 -17.00 -2.11
N ALA A 398 25.86 -18.21 -1.80
CA ALA A 398 25.44 -19.43 -2.49
C ALA A 398 23.95 -19.70 -2.34
N PHE A 399 23.39 -19.57 -1.13
CA PHE A 399 21.97 -19.73 -0.88
C PHE A 399 21.11 -18.76 -1.71
N LEU A 400 21.46 -17.47 -1.70
CA LEU A 400 20.76 -16.47 -2.53
C LEU A 400 20.88 -16.77 -4.03
N GLY A 401 22.04 -17.23 -4.48
CA GLY A 401 22.26 -17.62 -5.89
C GLY A 401 21.40 -18.80 -6.31
N VAL A 402 21.31 -19.85 -5.48
CA VAL A 402 20.42 -21.01 -5.74
C VAL A 402 18.96 -20.57 -5.77
N LEU A 403 18.53 -19.78 -4.79
CA LEU A 403 17.15 -19.29 -4.72
C LEU A 403 16.81 -18.41 -5.93
N ALA A 404 17.70 -17.49 -6.31
CA ALA A 404 17.55 -16.68 -7.52
C ALA A 404 17.44 -17.54 -8.79
N SER A 405 18.22 -18.61 -8.90
CA SER A 405 18.17 -19.54 -10.03
C SER A 405 16.84 -20.29 -10.09
N ILE A 406 16.35 -20.79 -8.95
CA ILE A 406 15.03 -21.43 -8.85
C ILE A 406 13.92 -20.45 -9.23
N LEU A 407 13.97 -19.22 -8.72
CA LEU A 407 12.99 -18.19 -9.07
C LEU A 407 13.01 -17.87 -10.56
N MET A 408 14.19 -17.76 -11.17
CA MET A 408 14.32 -17.51 -12.61
C MET A 408 13.71 -18.66 -13.43
N ILE A 409 13.99 -19.91 -13.07
CA ILE A 409 13.39 -21.09 -13.72
C ILE A 409 11.86 -21.06 -13.58
N MET A 410 11.35 -20.75 -12.38
CA MET A 410 9.92 -20.66 -12.14
C MET A 410 9.26 -19.56 -12.98
N ILE A 411 9.89 -18.39 -13.09
CA ILE A 411 9.38 -17.28 -13.91
C ILE A 411 9.30 -17.69 -15.38
N VAL A 412 10.35 -18.33 -15.92
CA VAL A 412 10.40 -18.70 -17.35
C VAL A 412 9.39 -19.80 -17.68
N LEU A 413 9.18 -20.77 -16.78
CA LEU A 413 8.34 -21.93 -17.06
C LEU A 413 6.87 -21.77 -16.66
N PHE A 414 6.57 -20.88 -15.70
CA PHE A 414 5.25 -20.77 -15.08
C PHE A 414 4.75 -19.32 -15.00
N SER A 415 5.20 -18.41 -15.87
CA SER A 415 4.57 -17.09 -15.98
C SER A 415 3.16 -17.21 -16.58
N ALA A 416 2.16 -16.62 -15.94
CA ALA A 416 0.83 -16.45 -16.50
C ALA A 416 0.79 -15.30 -17.51
N ASP A 417 -0.36 -15.13 -18.17
CA ASP A 417 -0.63 -13.95 -18.99
C ASP A 417 -0.58 -12.68 -18.14
N SER A 418 0.15 -11.68 -18.63
CA SER A 418 0.42 -10.47 -17.84
C SER A 418 -0.86 -9.68 -17.55
N LYS A 419 -1.09 -9.41 -16.27
CA LYS A 419 -2.15 -8.51 -15.80
C LYS A 419 -1.56 -7.18 -15.32
N PRO A 420 -2.25 -6.03 -15.51
CA PRO A 420 -1.84 -4.78 -14.90
C PRO A 420 -1.65 -4.93 -13.38
N PHE A 421 -0.74 -4.15 -12.78
CA PHE A 421 -0.67 -4.07 -11.32
C PHE A 421 -2.00 -3.51 -10.79
N VAL A 422 -2.50 -4.08 -9.69
CA VAL A 422 -3.80 -3.75 -9.09
C VAL A 422 -3.93 -2.25 -8.82
N TYR A 423 -2.84 -1.60 -8.38
CA TYR A 423 -2.79 -0.17 -8.09
C TYR A 423 -2.85 0.77 -9.29
N PHE A 424 -2.80 0.25 -10.51
CA PHE A 424 -2.87 1.08 -11.73
C PHE A 424 -4.29 1.17 -12.30
N VAL A 425 -5.25 0.43 -11.73
CA VAL A 425 -6.59 0.22 -12.31
C VAL A 425 -7.70 0.86 -11.44
N PHE A 426 -7.33 1.72 -10.48
CA PHE A 426 -8.28 2.40 -9.57
C PHE A 426 -8.74 3.77 -10.04
#